data_AF-A0A1F8TS34-F1
#
_entry.id   AF-A0A1F8TS34-F1
#
_cell.length_a   1.000
_cell.length_b   1.000
_cell.length_c   1.000
_cell.angle_alpha   90.00
_cell.angle_beta   90.00
_cell.angle_gamma   90.00
#
_symmetry.space_group_name_H-M   'P 1'
#
loop_
_entity.id
_entity.type
_entity.pdbx_description
1 polymer ?
#
loop_
_entity_poly.entity_id
_entity_poly.type
_entity_poly.pdbx_seq_one_letter_code
_entity_poly.pdbx_strand_id
1 'polypeptide(L)'
;METPQTLPPIPPPPGVINAIKAGMDVISAHLSVLLPPLALDALLWLGPRLSVNKIFSDLFEQMLALNAGSGLPPENIAAMREMMTEWLPKFNLLGILRTFPVGVSSLMTAKLPVTNPLGAQSVVEVGSDAGFLGWVFLLTLIGWAAGGLYFNWVSRVTASRETVFGSGRAVAQTWLFSIVLAALSFMVGIPILVILSIINLISPGMIQVAIFLLALFSAWIIVPIFFAPHGMYLRGQNAFTSIYASLRMARFTLPTSSMFVLTVFIISQGLNYLWSVPAQDSWMMLVGIAGHAFVTTALLASSFIYYRDMNAWLETVFERLKTNTAAPQT
;
A
#
# COMPACT_ATOMS: atom_id res chain seq x y z
N MET A 1 57.57 -9.78 -10.58
CA MET A 1 56.69 -8.77 -9.98
C MET A 1 55.29 -9.11 -10.44
N GLU A 2 54.50 -9.76 -9.59
CA GLU A 2 53.08 -9.93 -9.88
C GLU A 2 52.44 -8.55 -9.75
N THR A 3 51.80 -8.08 -10.82
CA THR A 3 51.02 -6.85 -10.83
C THR A 3 49.95 -6.95 -9.75
N PRO A 4 49.79 -5.94 -8.87
CA PRO A 4 48.68 -5.94 -7.92
C PRO A 4 47.39 -6.06 -8.71
N GLN A 5 46.66 -7.17 -8.54
CA GLN A 5 45.34 -7.31 -9.12
C GLN A 5 44.43 -6.28 -8.44
N THR A 6 44.28 -5.12 -9.08
CA THR A 6 43.34 -4.10 -8.63
C THR A 6 41.94 -4.68 -8.78
N LEU A 7 41.25 -4.86 -7.65
CA LEU A 7 39.88 -5.35 -7.64
C LEU A 7 39.03 -4.45 -8.56
N PRO A 8 38.22 -5.02 -9.48
CA PRO A 8 37.39 -4.21 -10.37
C PRO A 8 36.43 -3.33 -9.56
N PRO A 9 36.05 -2.14 -10.06
CA PRO A 9 35.21 -1.19 -9.33
C PRO A 9 33.88 -1.83 -8.90
N ILE A 10 33.34 -1.39 -7.75
CA ILE A 10 32.03 -1.85 -7.26
C ILE A 10 30.98 -1.42 -8.31
N PRO A 11 30.12 -2.34 -8.76
CA PRO A 11 29.06 -1.98 -9.71
C PRO A 11 28.13 -0.93 -9.09
N PRO A 12 27.53 -0.03 -9.90
CA PRO A 12 26.56 0.92 -9.39
C PRO A 12 25.33 0.21 -8.79
N PRO A 13 24.63 0.84 -7.85
CA PRO A 13 23.40 0.28 -7.31
C PRO A 13 22.34 0.09 -8.41
N PRO A 14 21.38 -0.83 -8.23
CA PRO A 14 20.31 -1.06 -9.19
C PRO A 14 19.54 0.20 -9.56
N GLY A 15 19.37 0.43 -10.87
CA GLY A 15 18.68 1.60 -11.40
C GLY A 15 17.16 1.47 -11.32
N VAL A 16 16.48 2.56 -10.93
CA VAL A 16 15.01 2.64 -10.81
C VAL A 16 14.32 2.31 -12.14
N ILE A 17 14.78 2.91 -13.23
CA ILE A 17 14.20 2.73 -14.57
C ILE A 17 14.33 1.27 -15.03
N ASN A 18 15.48 0.64 -14.77
CA ASN A 18 15.72 -0.75 -15.16
C ASN A 18 14.79 -1.70 -14.42
N ALA A 19 14.57 -1.48 -13.12
CA ALA A 19 13.63 -2.28 -12.34
C ALA A 19 12.18 -2.12 -12.84
N ILE A 20 11.76 -0.89 -13.18
CA ILE A 20 10.42 -0.61 -13.72
C ILE A 20 10.22 -1.31 -15.07
N LYS A 21 11.18 -1.16 -15.98
CA LYS A 21 11.16 -1.83 -17.29
C LYS A 21 11.06 -3.34 -17.13
N ALA A 22 11.89 -3.92 -16.26
CA ALA A 22 11.88 -5.37 -16.02
C ALA A 22 10.54 -5.86 -15.44
N GLY A 23 9.91 -5.08 -14.55
CA GLY A 23 8.58 -5.40 -14.04
C GLY A 23 7.51 -5.39 -15.13
N MET A 24 7.54 -4.40 -16.03
CA MET A 24 6.64 -4.36 -17.19
C MET A 24 6.87 -5.56 -18.13
N ASP A 25 8.12 -5.88 -18.43
CA ASP A 25 8.49 -7.01 -19.30
C ASP A 25 7.95 -8.33 -18.71
N VAL A 26 8.14 -8.57 -17.40
CA VAL A 26 7.61 -9.76 -16.72
C VAL A 26 6.09 -9.86 -16.79
N ILE A 27 5.38 -8.77 -16.48
CA ILE A 27 3.92 -8.78 -16.46
C ILE A 27 3.32 -8.92 -17.86
N SER A 28 3.97 -8.35 -18.88
CA SER A 28 3.55 -8.53 -20.27
C SER A 28 3.56 -10.00 -20.71
N ALA A 29 4.50 -10.80 -20.17
CA ALA A 29 4.59 -12.24 -20.42
C ALA A 29 3.65 -13.07 -19.52
N HIS A 30 3.09 -12.49 -18.45
CA HIS A 30 2.30 -13.20 -17.43
C HIS A 30 1.00 -12.46 -17.09
N LEU A 31 0.17 -12.18 -18.10
CA LEU A 31 -1.08 -11.43 -17.94
C LEU A 31 -2.10 -12.07 -16.97
N SER A 32 -1.97 -13.37 -16.69
CA SER A 32 -2.83 -14.06 -15.71
C SER A 32 -2.71 -13.48 -14.29
N VAL A 33 -1.57 -12.86 -13.95
CA VAL A 33 -1.33 -12.23 -12.66
C VAL A 33 -2.21 -10.98 -12.46
N LEU A 34 -2.82 -10.46 -13.52
CA LEU A 34 -3.75 -9.33 -13.46
C LEU A 34 -5.13 -9.73 -12.92
N LEU A 35 -5.44 -11.03 -12.83
CA LEU A 35 -6.77 -11.48 -12.41
C LEU A 35 -7.21 -10.96 -11.03
N PRO A 36 -6.38 -10.91 -9.98
CA PRO A 36 -6.80 -10.38 -8.69
C PRO A 36 -7.25 -8.90 -8.72
N PRO A 37 -6.48 -7.92 -9.22
CA PRO A 37 -6.96 -6.54 -9.31
C PRO A 37 -8.16 -6.38 -10.24
N LEU A 38 -8.20 -7.13 -11.37
CA LEU A 38 -9.37 -7.12 -12.26
C LEU A 38 -10.63 -7.62 -11.56
N ALA A 39 -10.53 -8.71 -10.79
CA ALA A 39 -11.65 -9.28 -10.06
C ALA A 39 -12.14 -8.35 -8.94
N LEU A 40 -11.22 -7.72 -8.21
CA LEU A 40 -11.57 -6.75 -7.17
C LEU A 40 -12.26 -5.51 -7.77
N ASP A 41 -11.72 -4.95 -8.86
CA ASP A 41 -12.35 -3.82 -9.52
C ASP A 41 -13.71 -4.18 -10.12
N ALA A 42 -13.85 -5.35 -10.74
CA ALA A 42 -15.15 -5.82 -11.24
C ALA A 42 -16.17 -5.99 -10.11
N LEU A 43 -15.77 -6.55 -8.96
CA LEU A 43 -16.61 -6.68 -7.77
C LEU A 43 -17.08 -5.31 -7.27
N LEU A 44 -16.17 -4.33 -7.17
CA LEU A 44 -16.50 -3.01 -6.63
C LEU A 44 -17.29 -2.13 -7.61
N TRP A 45 -17.16 -2.39 -8.92
CA TRP A 45 -17.86 -1.65 -9.96
C TRP A 45 -19.26 -2.21 -10.27
N LEU A 46 -19.37 -3.52 -10.48
CA LEU A 46 -20.61 -4.19 -10.89
C LEU A 46 -21.36 -4.84 -9.73
N GLY A 47 -20.65 -5.18 -8.65
CA GLY A 47 -21.25 -5.79 -7.46
C GLY A 47 -22.06 -4.81 -6.61
N PRO A 48 -22.70 -5.28 -5.53
CA PRO A 48 -23.44 -4.41 -4.64
C PRO A 48 -22.50 -3.48 -3.86
N ARG A 49 -22.99 -2.30 -3.53
CA ARG A 49 -22.36 -1.39 -2.58
C ARG A 49 -22.82 -1.72 -1.17
N LEU A 50 -21.90 -2.12 -0.32
CA LEU A 50 -22.16 -2.32 1.10
C LEU A 50 -22.06 -0.95 1.80
N SER A 51 -23.20 -0.34 2.07
CA SER A 51 -23.32 1.00 2.63
C SER A 51 -23.36 0.97 4.15
N VAL A 52 -22.77 2.01 4.74
CA VAL A 52 -22.78 2.27 6.19
C VAL A 52 -23.46 3.61 6.49
N ASN A 53 -24.16 4.17 5.51
CA ASN A 53 -24.70 5.51 5.56
C ASN A 53 -25.58 5.71 6.80
N LYS A 54 -26.45 4.74 7.09
CA LYS A 54 -27.34 4.79 8.25
C LYS A 54 -26.60 4.88 9.59
N ILE A 55 -25.56 4.06 9.78
CA ILE A 55 -24.81 4.00 11.04
C ILE A 55 -24.11 5.34 11.30
N PHE A 56 -23.48 5.89 10.27
CA PHE A 56 -22.75 7.15 10.41
C PHE A 56 -23.67 8.37 10.48
N SER A 57 -24.83 8.36 9.80
CA SER A 57 -25.82 9.43 9.93
C SER A 57 -26.39 9.48 11.34
N ASP A 58 -26.72 8.34 11.93
CA ASP A 58 -27.27 8.26 13.29
C ASP A 58 -26.24 8.75 14.33
N LEU A 59 -24.97 8.38 14.15
CA LEU A 59 -23.87 8.87 14.98
C LEU A 59 -23.67 10.39 14.83
N PHE A 60 -23.77 10.91 13.61
CA PHE A 60 -23.60 12.34 13.34
C PHE A 60 -24.70 13.18 13.99
N GLU A 61 -25.96 12.77 13.88
CA GLU A 61 -27.08 13.46 14.53
C GLU A 61 -26.94 13.48 16.06
N GLN A 62 -26.47 12.38 16.65
CA GLN A 62 -26.15 12.33 18.08
C GLN A 62 -25.03 13.30 18.45
N MET A 63 -23.95 13.36 17.67
CA MET A 63 -22.88 14.33 17.90
C MET A 63 -23.38 15.77 17.79
N LEU A 64 -24.25 16.08 16.83
CA LEU A 64 -24.80 17.41 16.65
C LEU A 64 -25.71 17.80 17.83
N ALA A 65 -26.54 16.87 18.30
CA ALA A 65 -27.38 17.05 19.48
C ALA A 65 -26.56 17.30 20.75
N LEU A 66 -25.45 16.58 20.93
CA LEU A 66 -24.53 16.77 22.06
C LEU A 66 -23.73 18.08 21.95
N ASN A 67 -23.44 18.54 20.74
CA ASN A 67 -22.66 19.77 20.49
C ASN A 67 -23.51 21.04 20.34
N ALA A 68 -24.84 20.95 20.46
CA ALA A 68 -25.73 22.12 20.42
C ALA A 68 -25.41 23.19 21.49
N GLY A 69 -24.56 22.88 22.48
CA GLY A 69 -24.03 23.82 23.48
C GLY A 69 -22.50 24.01 23.50
N SER A 70 -21.71 23.39 22.62
CA SER A 70 -20.24 23.35 22.73
C SER A 70 -19.47 24.39 21.90
N GLY A 71 -20.15 25.15 21.03
CA GLY A 71 -19.56 26.26 20.29
C GLY A 71 -18.57 25.85 19.19
N LEU A 72 -18.78 24.69 18.54
CA LEU A 72 -17.96 24.28 17.39
C LEU A 72 -17.94 25.37 16.31
N PRO A 73 -16.76 25.70 15.74
CA PRO A 73 -16.66 26.63 14.63
C PRO A 73 -17.58 26.24 13.46
N PRO A 74 -18.31 27.18 12.84
CA PRO A 74 -19.23 26.89 11.73
C PRO A 74 -18.57 26.16 10.56
N GLU A 75 -17.29 26.45 10.30
CA GLU A 75 -16.46 25.81 9.27
C GLU A 75 -16.29 24.29 9.50
N ASN A 76 -16.12 23.85 10.75
CA ASN A 76 -15.99 22.44 11.08
C ASN A 76 -17.31 21.69 10.88
N ILE A 77 -18.43 22.34 11.22
CA ILE A 77 -19.77 21.79 11.00
C ILE A 77 -20.04 21.64 9.50
N ALA A 78 -19.64 22.63 8.69
CA ALA A 78 -19.77 22.57 7.24
C ALA A 78 -18.97 21.42 6.63
N ALA A 79 -17.70 21.26 7.02
CA ALA A 79 -16.84 20.18 6.55
C ALA A 79 -17.38 18.79 6.94
N MET A 80 -17.88 18.63 8.17
CA MET A 80 -18.52 17.37 8.59
C MET A 80 -19.78 17.08 7.78
N ARG A 81 -20.60 18.11 7.51
CA ARG A 81 -21.82 17.95 6.70
C ARG A 81 -21.51 17.53 5.27
N GLU A 82 -20.52 18.16 4.63
CA GLU A 82 -20.04 17.81 3.29
C GLU A 82 -19.61 16.33 3.23
N MET A 83 -18.83 15.86 4.22
CA MET A 83 -18.45 14.45 4.33
C MET A 83 -19.67 13.52 4.40
N MET A 84 -20.71 13.90 5.14
CA MET A 84 -21.95 13.11 5.28
C MET A 84 -22.82 13.12 4.02
N THR A 85 -22.88 14.23 3.28
CA THR A 85 -23.77 14.35 2.12
C THR A 85 -23.12 13.94 0.80
N GLU A 86 -21.80 14.08 0.67
CA GLU A 86 -21.12 13.87 -0.61
C GLU A 86 -20.26 12.61 -0.66
N TRP A 87 -19.57 12.30 0.44
CA TRP A 87 -18.61 11.19 0.48
C TRP A 87 -19.23 9.91 1.04
N LEU A 88 -19.86 10.00 2.21
CA LEU A 88 -20.44 8.86 2.92
C LEU A 88 -21.44 8.05 2.06
N PRO A 89 -22.35 8.67 1.28
CA PRO A 89 -23.29 7.92 0.45
C PRO A 89 -22.63 7.16 -0.70
N LYS A 90 -21.38 7.51 -1.06
CA LYS A 90 -20.60 6.85 -2.11
C LYS A 90 -19.66 5.78 -1.55
N PHE A 91 -19.41 5.80 -0.24
CA PHE A 91 -18.50 4.87 0.40
C PHE A 91 -19.02 3.43 0.29
N ASN A 92 -18.13 2.53 -0.13
CA ASN A 92 -18.40 1.10 -0.22
C ASN A 92 -17.52 0.35 0.77
N LEU A 93 -18.13 -0.29 1.77
CA LEU A 93 -17.41 -1.05 2.79
C LEU A 93 -16.60 -2.21 2.19
N LEU A 94 -17.02 -2.75 1.05
CA LEU A 94 -16.26 -3.77 0.31
C LEU A 94 -14.87 -3.26 -0.13
N GLY A 95 -14.67 -1.94 -0.22
CA GLY A 95 -13.37 -1.34 -0.53
C GLY A 95 -12.27 -1.70 0.47
N ILE A 96 -12.62 -2.16 1.68
CA ILE A 96 -11.67 -2.68 2.68
C ILE A 96 -10.84 -3.85 2.12
N LEU A 97 -11.39 -4.63 1.19
CA LEU A 97 -10.70 -5.77 0.56
C LEU A 97 -9.38 -5.39 -0.12
N ARG A 98 -9.17 -4.10 -0.47
CA ARG A 98 -7.92 -3.62 -1.04
C ARG A 98 -6.73 -3.84 -0.11
N THR A 99 -6.91 -3.60 1.20
CA THR A 99 -5.90 -3.62 2.29
C THR A 99 -4.55 -2.93 2.00
N PHE A 100 -3.77 -2.65 3.05
CA PHE A 100 -2.44 -2.03 2.93
C PHE A 100 -1.53 -2.55 4.05
N PRO A 101 -0.22 -2.75 3.83
CA PRO A 101 0.54 -2.57 2.58
C PRO A 101 0.56 -3.83 1.69
N VAL A 102 0.14 -4.98 2.21
CA VAL A 102 -0.08 -6.20 1.42
C VAL A 102 -1.55 -6.28 1.08
N GLY A 103 -1.87 -6.15 -0.20
CA GLY A 103 -3.23 -5.93 -0.65
C GLY A 103 -3.35 -6.03 -2.17
N VAL A 104 -4.60 -6.10 -2.65
CA VAL A 104 -4.91 -6.11 -4.08
C VAL A 104 -5.26 -4.68 -4.51
N SER A 105 -4.57 -4.13 -5.51
CA SER A 105 -4.84 -2.79 -6.00
C SER A 105 -6.24 -2.70 -6.62
N SER A 106 -6.90 -1.54 -6.49
CA SER A 106 -8.21 -1.29 -7.09
C SER A 106 -8.39 0.18 -7.45
N LEU A 107 -8.77 0.43 -8.70
CA LEU A 107 -9.17 1.75 -9.20
C LEU A 107 -10.52 2.18 -8.59
N MET A 108 -11.44 1.23 -8.40
CA MET A 108 -12.79 1.49 -7.91
C MET A 108 -12.82 1.99 -6.47
N THR A 109 -11.84 1.62 -5.63
CA THR A 109 -11.74 2.18 -4.27
C THR A 109 -11.45 3.68 -4.24
N ALA A 110 -10.82 4.24 -5.29
CA ALA A 110 -10.60 5.68 -5.42
C ALA A 110 -11.79 6.37 -6.11
N LYS A 111 -12.44 5.68 -7.06
CA LYS A 111 -13.52 6.27 -7.86
C LYS A 111 -14.89 6.28 -7.16
N LEU A 112 -15.12 5.35 -6.23
CA LEU A 112 -16.37 5.21 -5.45
C LEU A 112 -17.62 5.28 -6.34
N PRO A 113 -17.79 4.32 -7.27
CA PRO A 113 -18.90 4.38 -8.21
C PRO A 113 -20.25 4.32 -7.52
N VAL A 114 -21.24 5.01 -8.10
CA VAL A 114 -22.66 4.93 -7.69
C VAL A 114 -23.55 4.44 -8.82
N THR A 115 -23.03 4.49 -10.05
CA THR A 115 -23.63 3.93 -11.26
C THR A 115 -22.62 3.02 -11.95
N ASN A 116 -23.14 2.14 -12.78
CA ASN A 116 -22.39 1.32 -13.70
C ASN A 116 -23.18 1.20 -15.03
N PRO A 117 -22.66 0.53 -16.07
CA PRO A 117 -23.34 0.44 -17.36
C PRO A 117 -24.70 -0.26 -17.32
N LEU A 118 -25.03 -0.93 -16.21
CA LEU A 118 -26.32 -1.58 -15.98
C LEU A 118 -27.32 -0.65 -15.24
N GLY A 119 -26.90 0.57 -14.88
CA GLY A 119 -27.72 1.57 -14.20
C GLY A 119 -27.19 1.93 -12.80
N ALA A 120 -28.11 2.22 -11.88
CA ALA A 120 -27.75 2.49 -10.49
C ALA A 120 -27.21 1.23 -9.81
N GLN A 121 -26.13 1.37 -9.04
CA GLN A 121 -25.55 0.26 -8.31
C GLN A 121 -26.51 -0.22 -7.21
N SER A 122 -26.64 -1.54 -7.04
CA SER A 122 -27.40 -2.12 -5.93
C SER A 122 -26.77 -1.72 -4.60
N VAL A 123 -27.58 -1.31 -3.62
CA VAL A 123 -27.09 -0.90 -2.29
C VAL A 123 -27.61 -1.87 -1.23
N VAL A 124 -26.70 -2.41 -0.43
CA VAL A 124 -26.99 -3.22 0.75
C VAL A 124 -26.56 -2.42 1.96
N GLU A 125 -27.51 -2.06 2.82
CA GLU A 125 -27.23 -1.31 4.05
C GLU A 125 -26.80 -2.25 5.18
N VAL A 126 -25.78 -1.86 5.92
CA VAL A 126 -25.37 -2.55 7.15
C VAL A 126 -26.36 -2.20 8.26
N GLY A 127 -27.09 -3.20 8.75
CA GLY A 127 -28.24 -2.96 9.64
C GLY A 127 -27.94 -2.72 11.12
N SER A 128 -26.69 -2.87 11.58
CA SER A 128 -26.32 -2.69 13.00
C SER A 128 -24.83 -2.40 13.20
N ASP A 129 -24.49 -1.78 14.33
CA ASP A 129 -23.11 -1.47 14.73
C ASP A 129 -22.26 -2.74 14.88
N ALA A 130 -22.83 -3.80 15.49
CA ALA A 130 -22.17 -5.09 15.59
C ALA A 130 -21.94 -5.72 14.21
N GLY A 131 -22.91 -5.59 13.30
CA GLY A 131 -22.77 -6.01 11.90
C GLY A 131 -21.67 -5.26 11.17
N PHE A 132 -21.54 -3.95 11.40
CA PHE A 132 -20.46 -3.14 10.84
C PHE A 132 -19.09 -3.62 11.31
N LEU A 133 -18.89 -3.80 12.62
CA LEU A 133 -17.63 -4.32 13.16
C LEU A 133 -17.32 -5.73 12.62
N GLY A 134 -18.34 -6.58 12.52
CA GLY A 134 -18.22 -7.92 11.92
C GLY A 134 -17.77 -7.86 10.46
N TRP A 135 -18.38 -7.02 9.63
CA TRP A 135 -17.99 -6.83 8.23
C TRP A 135 -16.58 -6.26 8.09
N VAL A 136 -16.22 -5.25 8.87
CA VAL A 136 -14.86 -4.68 8.88
C VAL A 136 -13.83 -5.76 9.19
N PHE A 137 -14.07 -6.55 10.25
CA PHE A 137 -13.18 -7.63 10.65
C PHE A 137 -13.05 -8.69 9.54
N LEU A 138 -14.17 -9.19 9.01
CA LEU A 138 -14.19 -10.23 7.98
C LEU A 138 -13.54 -9.77 6.67
N LEU A 139 -13.91 -8.58 6.17
CA LEU A 139 -13.36 -8.04 4.92
C LEU A 139 -11.87 -7.74 5.05
N THR A 140 -11.40 -7.33 6.22
CA THR A 140 -9.96 -7.11 6.46
C THR A 140 -9.19 -8.44 6.39
N LEU A 141 -9.68 -9.50 7.03
CA LEU A 141 -9.04 -10.82 6.98
C LEU A 141 -9.02 -11.39 5.56
N ILE A 142 -10.13 -11.26 4.83
CA ILE A 142 -10.25 -11.69 3.43
C ILE A 142 -9.30 -10.87 2.55
N GLY A 143 -9.25 -9.55 2.72
CA GLY A 143 -8.38 -8.66 1.97
C GLY A 143 -6.90 -9.00 2.18
N TRP A 144 -6.47 -9.26 3.42
CA TRP A 144 -5.11 -9.72 3.69
C TRP A 144 -4.81 -11.08 3.09
N ALA A 145 -5.77 -12.01 3.10
CA ALA A 145 -5.59 -13.31 2.45
C ALA A 145 -5.45 -13.14 0.92
N ALA A 146 -6.32 -12.35 0.30
CA ALA A 146 -6.26 -12.04 -1.13
C ALA A 146 -4.95 -11.34 -1.51
N GLY A 147 -4.53 -10.34 -0.74
CA GLY A 147 -3.25 -9.66 -0.90
C GLY A 147 -2.06 -10.61 -0.76
N GLY A 148 -2.11 -11.53 0.21
CA GLY A 148 -1.07 -12.54 0.40
C GLY A 148 -0.95 -13.51 -0.78
N LEU A 149 -2.09 -13.97 -1.31
CA LEU A 149 -2.13 -14.78 -2.52
C LEU A 149 -1.63 -14.01 -3.74
N TYR A 150 -2.02 -12.75 -3.89
CA TYR A 150 -1.61 -11.89 -4.99
C TYR A 150 -0.10 -11.62 -4.98
N PHE A 151 0.46 -11.21 -3.84
CA PHE A 151 1.92 -11.02 -3.70
C PHE A 151 2.68 -12.34 -3.90
N ASN A 152 2.14 -13.47 -3.44
CA ASN A 152 2.72 -14.77 -3.73
C ASN A 152 2.68 -15.07 -5.23
N TRP A 153 1.61 -14.75 -5.94
CA TRP A 153 1.57 -15.00 -7.37
C TRP A 153 2.58 -14.13 -8.13
N VAL A 154 2.60 -12.83 -7.85
CA VAL A 154 3.55 -11.88 -8.48
C VAL A 154 4.98 -12.33 -8.24
N SER A 155 5.34 -12.71 -7.00
CA SER A 155 6.73 -13.07 -6.73
C SER A 155 7.19 -14.38 -7.38
N ARG A 156 6.27 -15.25 -7.84
CA ARG A 156 6.61 -16.46 -8.62
C ARG A 156 7.04 -16.12 -10.04
N VAL A 157 6.48 -15.06 -10.63
CA VAL A 157 6.77 -14.68 -12.02
C VAL A 157 7.96 -13.70 -12.13
N THR A 158 8.34 -13.03 -11.05
CA THR A 158 9.38 -11.98 -11.08
C THR A 158 10.81 -12.47 -10.88
N ALA A 159 11.02 -13.56 -10.16
CA ALA A 159 12.38 -14.02 -9.82
C ALA A 159 12.42 -15.48 -9.38
N SER A 160 13.61 -16.08 -9.52
CA SER A 160 13.97 -17.30 -8.81
C SER A 160 13.89 -17.06 -7.31
N ARG A 161 12.88 -17.62 -6.67
CA ARG A 161 12.74 -17.58 -5.21
C ARG A 161 13.86 -18.37 -4.57
N GLU A 162 14.42 -17.87 -3.48
CA GLU A 162 15.38 -18.63 -2.66
C GLU A 162 14.67 -19.83 -2.01
N THR A 163 13.39 -19.70 -1.69
CA THR A 163 12.57 -20.76 -1.10
C THR A 163 11.17 -20.82 -1.71
N VAL A 164 10.71 -22.05 -1.98
CA VAL A 164 9.35 -22.30 -2.46
C VAL A 164 8.48 -22.69 -1.28
N PHE A 165 7.35 -22.01 -1.11
CA PHE A 165 6.36 -22.33 -0.09
C PHE A 165 4.93 -22.19 -0.63
N GLY A 166 4.02 -22.96 -0.03
CA GLY A 166 2.62 -23.02 -0.42
C GLY A 166 1.82 -21.78 -0.05
N SER A 167 0.67 -21.62 -0.70
CA SER A 167 -0.23 -20.48 -0.54
C SER A 167 -0.75 -20.32 0.91
N GLY A 168 -0.92 -21.41 1.66
CA GLY A 168 -1.33 -21.33 3.07
C GLY A 168 -0.32 -20.62 3.96
N ARG A 169 0.98 -20.92 3.80
CA ARG A 169 2.05 -20.21 4.53
C ARG A 169 2.12 -18.74 4.09
N ALA A 170 1.86 -18.44 2.82
CA ALA A 170 1.78 -17.08 2.33
C ALA A 170 0.72 -16.29 3.11
N VAL A 171 -0.52 -16.77 3.12
CA VAL A 171 -1.64 -16.13 3.83
C VAL A 171 -1.36 -15.99 5.32
N ALA A 172 -0.87 -17.04 5.98
CA ALA A 172 -0.58 -17.00 7.42
C ALA A 172 0.49 -15.95 7.76
N GLN A 173 1.56 -15.86 6.96
CA GLN A 173 2.60 -14.86 7.14
C GLN A 173 2.09 -13.45 6.84
N THR A 174 1.22 -13.28 5.83
CA THR A 174 0.56 -12.00 5.55
C THR A 174 -0.30 -11.54 6.71
N TRP A 175 -1.13 -12.42 7.28
CA TRP A 175 -1.94 -12.11 8.45
C TRP A 175 -1.07 -11.70 9.63
N LEU A 176 -0.05 -12.49 9.96
CA LEU A 176 0.86 -12.15 11.06
C LEU A 176 1.51 -10.78 10.84
N PHE A 177 2.05 -10.54 9.64
CA PHE A 177 2.65 -9.26 9.28
C PHE A 177 1.66 -8.09 9.40
N SER A 178 0.46 -8.23 8.83
CA SER A 178 -0.55 -7.17 8.84
C SER A 178 -1.11 -6.91 10.23
N ILE A 179 -1.26 -7.93 11.08
CA ILE A 179 -1.68 -7.77 12.49
C ILE A 179 -0.62 -7.03 13.28
N VAL A 180 0.66 -7.42 13.14
CA VAL A 180 1.77 -6.74 13.81
C VAL A 180 1.85 -5.28 13.36
N LEU A 181 1.73 -5.03 12.06
CA LEU A 181 1.76 -3.67 11.53
C LEU A 181 0.55 -2.85 11.98
N ALA A 182 -0.66 -3.42 11.97
CA ALA A 182 -1.86 -2.74 12.47
C ALA A 182 -1.73 -2.40 13.95
N ALA A 183 -1.27 -3.34 14.78
CA ALA A 183 -1.03 -3.11 16.20
C ALA A 183 0.00 -1.99 16.43
N LEU A 184 1.10 -1.99 15.68
CA LEU A 184 2.12 -0.94 15.73
C LEU A 184 1.55 0.42 15.29
N SER A 185 0.76 0.45 14.21
CA SER A 185 0.09 1.65 13.71
C SER A 185 -0.90 2.22 14.72
N PHE A 186 -1.66 1.40 15.45
CA PHE A 186 -2.53 1.88 16.53
C PHE A 186 -1.72 2.38 17.73
N MET A 187 -0.71 1.61 18.15
CA MET A 187 0.14 1.94 19.30
C MET A 187 0.88 3.27 19.12
N VAL A 188 1.34 3.58 17.90
CA VAL A 188 2.06 4.82 17.59
C VAL A 188 1.11 5.92 17.10
N GLY A 189 0.11 5.56 16.29
CA GLY A 189 -0.81 6.50 15.66
C GLY A 189 -1.73 7.19 16.64
N ILE A 190 -2.28 6.48 17.64
CA ILE A 190 -3.16 7.10 18.65
C ILE A 190 -2.40 8.19 19.44
N PRO A 191 -1.20 7.94 20.01
CA PRO A 191 -0.42 9.00 20.64
C PRO A 191 -0.11 10.18 19.73
N ILE A 192 0.25 9.92 18.46
CA ILE A 192 0.51 11.00 17.49
C ILE A 192 -0.75 11.84 17.28
N LEU A 193 -1.92 11.22 17.10
CA LEU A 193 -3.18 11.95 16.94
C LEU A 193 -3.50 12.80 18.17
N VAL A 194 -3.32 12.26 19.38
CA VAL A 194 -3.50 13.02 20.63
C VAL A 194 -2.57 14.22 20.70
N ILE A 195 -1.27 14.03 20.39
CA ILE A 195 -0.28 15.12 20.35
C ILE A 195 -0.68 16.19 19.32
N LEU A 196 -1.09 15.79 18.12
CA LEU A 196 -1.53 16.72 17.08
C LEU A 196 -2.80 17.49 17.50
N SER A 197 -3.75 16.83 18.16
CA SER A 197 -4.95 17.50 18.70
C SER A 197 -4.59 18.55 19.76
N ILE A 198 -3.62 18.26 20.65
CA ILE A 198 -3.14 19.23 21.64
C ILE A 198 -2.44 20.41 20.96
N ILE A 199 -1.58 20.14 19.96
CA ILE A 199 -0.88 21.18 19.20
C ILE A 199 -1.89 22.09 18.48
N ASN A 200 -2.94 21.50 17.88
CA ASN A 200 -4.01 22.25 17.21
C ASN A 200 -4.72 23.23 18.16
N LEU A 201 -4.91 22.80 19.42
CA LEU A 201 -5.56 23.61 20.44
C LEU A 201 -4.72 24.83 20.86
N ILE A 202 -3.39 24.74 20.73
CA ILE A 202 -2.46 25.85 21.01
C ILE A 202 -2.47 26.84 19.83
N SER A 203 -2.27 26.33 18.61
CA SER A 203 -2.26 27.16 17.39
C SER A 203 -2.47 26.32 16.12
N PRO A 204 -3.43 26.70 15.25
CA PRO A 204 -3.61 26.08 13.94
C PRO A 204 -2.37 26.17 13.03
N GLY A 205 -1.49 27.16 13.21
CA GLY A 205 -0.23 27.23 12.46
C GLY A 205 0.78 26.16 12.90
N MET A 206 0.80 25.81 14.18
CA MET A 206 1.72 24.82 14.71
C MET A 206 1.38 23.40 14.26
N ILE A 207 0.09 23.05 14.12
CA ILE A 207 -0.29 21.73 13.60
C ILE A 207 0.19 21.56 12.16
N GLN A 208 0.15 22.60 11.32
CA GLN A 208 0.65 22.53 9.95
C GLN A 208 2.16 22.24 9.91
N VAL A 209 2.94 22.91 10.77
CA VAL A 209 4.38 22.63 10.92
C VAL A 209 4.62 21.21 11.43
N ALA A 210 3.84 20.75 12.42
CA ALA A 210 3.95 19.39 12.96
C ALA A 210 3.62 18.31 11.90
N ILE A 211 2.57 18.52 11.11
CA ILE A 211 2.19 17.65 9.99
C ILE A 211 3.28 17.64 8.92
N PHE A 212 3.85 18.80 8.59
CA PHE A 212 4.97 18.89 7.63
C PHE A 212 6.20 18.11 8.10
N LEU A 213 6.58 18.25 9.37
CA LEU A 213 7.69 17.48 9.95
C LEU A 213 7.38 15.97 9.94
N LEU A 214 6.16 15.58 10.31
CA LEU A 214 5.72 14.19 10.26
C LEU A 214 5.79 13.62 8.84
N ALA A 215 5.39 14.40 7.83
CA ALA A 215 5.50 14.03 6.42
C ALA A 215 6.97 13.84 6.01
N LEU A 216 7.89 14.70 6.45
CA LEU A 216 9.32 14.56 6.18
C LEU A 216 9.90 13.26 6.79
N PHE A 217 9.54 12.96 8.04
CA PHE A 217 9.98 11.72 8.71
C PHE A 217 9.34 10.46 8.13
N SER A 218 8.15 10.57 7.54
CA SER A 218 7.45 9.43 6.94
C SER A 218 8.26 8.76 5.82
N ALA A 219 9.11 9.51 5.10
CA ALA A 219 9.97 9.00 4.05
C ALA A 219 10.96 7.92 4.54
N TRP A 220 11.36 7.97 5.82
CA TRP A 220 12.25 6.97 6.43
C TRP A 220 11.50 5.71 6.87
N ILE A 221 10.22 5.85 7.21
CA ILE A 221 9.37 4.75 7.68
C ILE A 221 8.74 4.00 6.51
N ILE A 222 8.41 4.70 5.43
CA ILE A 222 7.70 4.11 4.29
C ILE A 222 8.54 3.08 3.55
N VAL A 223 9.85 3.30 3.40
CA VAL A 223 10.75 2.40 2.64
C VAL A 223 10.84 1.02 3.31
N PRO A 224 11.14 0.90 4.62
CA PRO A 224 11.09 -0.40 5.31
C PRO A 224 9.73 -1.09 5.24
N ILE A 225 8.61 -0.36 5.41
CA ILE A 225 7.27 -0.95 5.35
C ILE A 225 6.97 -1.44 3.92
N PHE A 226 7.31 -0.65 2.91
CA PHE A 226 7.12 -0.97 1.50
C PHE A 226 7.90 -2.23 1.12
N PHE A 227 9.15 -2.37 1.57
CA PHE A 227 9.99 -3.51 1.24
C PHE A 227 9.81 -4.73 2.16
N ALA A 228 9.19 -4.58 3.34
CA ALA A 228 9.03 -5.69 4.28
C ALA A 228 8.30 -6.91 3.70
N PRO A 229 7.22 -6.79 2.90
CA PRO A 229 6.59 -7.96 2.28
C PRO A 229 7.52 -8.73 1.34
N HIS A 230 8.48 -8.05 0.70
CA HIS A 230 9.29 -8.63 -0.37
C HIS A 230 10.21 -9.74 0.12
N GLY A 231 10.82 -9.59 1.30
CA GLY A 231 11.64 -10.63 1.92
C GLY A 231 10.81 -11.88 2.30
N MET A 232 9.54 -11.72 2.67
CA MET A 232 8.64 -12.83 2.97
C MET A 232 8.40 -13.70 1.74
N TYR A 233 8.18 -13.08 0.57
CA TYR A 233 7.81 -13.83 -0.64
C TYR A 233 8.98 -14.21 -1.56
N LEU A 234 10.13 -13.53 -1.48
CA LEU A 234 11.32 -13.91 -2.25
C LEU A 234 12.25 -14.84 -1.49
N ARG A 235 12.46 -14.56 -0.20
CA ARG A 235 13.42 -15.27 0.65
C ARG A 235 12.75 -16.26 1.61
N GLY A 236 11.42 -16.28 1.68
CA GLY A 236 10.65 -17.14 2.61
C GLY A 236 10.87 -16.78 4.07
N GLN A 237 11.28 -15.55 4.35
CA GLN A 237 11.46 -15.05 5.70
C GLN A 237 10.11 -15.00 6.43
N ASN A 238 10.13 -15.15 7.76
CA ASN A 238 8.95 -14.82 8.55
C ASN A 238 8.75 -13.30 8.61
N ALA A 239 7.56 -12.85 9.02
CA ALA A 239 7.20 -11.43 9.10
C ALA A 239 8.24 -10.57 9.85
N PHE A 240 8.71 -11.00 11.02
CA PHE A 240 9.66 -10.25 11.84
C PHE A 240 11.04 -10.14 11.19
N THR A 241 11.57 -11.26 10.69
CA THR A 241 12.85 -11.28 9.98
C THR A 241 12.80 -10.39 8.74
N SER A 242 11.67 -10.37 8.03
CA SER A 242 11.50 -9.55 6.83
C SER A 242 11.41 -8.05 7.12
N ILE A 243 10.76 -7.67 8.23
CA ILE A 243 10.78 -6.28 8.73
C ILE A 243 12.20 -5.85 9.07
N TYR A 244 12.95 -6.70 9.80
CA TYR A 244 14.34 -6.38 10.14
C TYR A 244 15.21 -6.27 8.88
N ALA A 245 15.04 -7.17 7.92
CA ALA A 245 15.78 -7.14 6.66
C ALA A 245 15.47 -5.87 5.84
N SER A 246 14.21 -5.43 5.79
CA SER A 246 13.85 -4.20 5.09
C SER A 246 14.35 -2.94 5.79
N LEU A 247 14.37 -2.91 7.13
CA LEU A 247 15.00 -1.83 7.91
C LEU A 247 16.51 -1.76 7.65
N ARG A 248 17.18 -2.91 7.66
CA ARG A 248 18.62 -3.00 7.34
C ARG A 248 18.89 -2.51 5.93
N MET A 249 18.14 -2.98 4.94
CA MET A 249 18.26 -2.53 3.54
C MET A 249 18.12 -1.02 3.46
N ALA A 250 17.00 -0.46 3.96
CA ALA A 250 16.74 0.98 3.92
C ALA A 250 17.88 1.79 4.54
N ARG A 251 18.40 1.39 5.71
CA ARG A 251 19.52 2.09 6.36
C ARG A 251 20.74 2.27 5.46
N PHE A 252 21.03 1.31 4.58
CA PHE A 252 22.24 1.33 3.74
C PHE A 252 22.00 1.79 2.30
N THR A 253 20.74 2.00 1.90
CA THR A 253 20.37 2.34 0.52
C THR A 253 19.60 3.64 0.38
N LEU A 254 19.31 4.32 1.48
CA LEU A 254 18.81 5.70 1.44
C LEU A 254 19.90 6.65 0.92
N PRO A 255 19.56 7.61 0.02
CA PRO A 255 18.21 7.96 -0.45
C PRO A 255 17.72 7.19 -1.68
N THR A 256 18.56 6.35 -2.31
CA THR A 256 18.25 5.67 -3.58
C THR A 256 16.98 4.82 -3.52
N SER A 257 16.77 4.06 -2.44
CA SER A 257 15.53 3.29 -2.27
C SER A 257 14.29 4.15 -2.02
N SER A 258 14.43 5.34 -1.41
CA SER A 258 13.32 6.30 -1.35
C SER A 258 12.95 6.83 -2.72
N MET A 259 13.94 7.10 -3.58
CA MET A 259 13.68 7.55 -4.95
C MET A 259 12.91 6.49 -5.75
N PHE A 260 13.22 5.20 -5.55
CA PHE A 260 12.44 4.12 -6.15
C PHE A 260 10.99 4.14 -5.67
N VAL A 261 10.76 4.14 -4.35
CA VAL A 261 9.41 4.13 -3.75
C VAL A 261 8.61 5.37 -4.17
N LEU A 262 9.24 6.54 -4.17
CA LEU A 262 8.64 7.79 -4.64
C LEU A 262 8.26 7.70 -6.12
N THR A 263 9.13 7.15 -6.97
CA THR A 263 8.84 6.97 -8.40
C THR A 263 7.65 6.04 -8.60
N VAL A 264 7.61 4.90 -7.89
CA VAL A 264 6.46 3.98 -7.91
C VAL A 264 5.18 4.69 -7.50
N PHE A 265 5.23 5.50 -6.44
CA PHE A 265 4.07 6.26 -5.97
C PHE A 265 3.61 7.29 -7.00
N ILE A 266 4.52 8.10 -7.56
CA ILE A 266 4.21 9.12 -8.56
C ILE A 266 3.60 8.49 -9.81
N ILE A 267 4.19 7.41 -10.33
CA ILE A 267 3.66 6.71 -11.51
C ILE A 267 2.26 6.13 -11.20
N SER A 268 2.09 5.49 -10.04
CA SER A 268 0.81 4.93 -9.64
C SER A 268 -0.27 6.01 -9.53
N GLN A 269 0.00 7.13 -8.86
CA GLN A 269 -0.99 8.20 -8.71
C GLN A 269 -1.26 8.92 -10.04
N GLY A 270 -0.21 9.24 -10.80
CA GLY A 270 -0.34 9.90 -12.10
C GLY A 270 -1.15 9.08 -13.10
N LEU A 271 -0.91 7.77 -13.18
CA LEU A 271 -1.67 6.90 -14.06
C LEU A 271 -3.07 6.59 -13.54
N ASN A 272 -3.34 6.65 -12.23
CA ASN A 272 -4.71 6.56 -11.72
C ASN A 272 -5.60 7.70 -12.23
N TYR A 273 -5.07 8.92 -12.38
CA TYR A 273 -5.81 10.02 -13.01
C TYR A 273 -6.17 9.70 -14.47
N LEU A 274 -5.23 9.14 -15.23
CA LEU A 274 -5.46 8.75 -16.62
C LEU A 274 -6.51 7.63 -16.73
N TRP A 275 -6.35 6.57 -15.94
CA TRP A 275 -7.22 5.39 -16.01
C TRP A 275 -8.60 5.60 -15.41
N SER A 276 -8.80 6.67 -14.64
CA SER A 276 -10.12 7.05 -14.10
C SER A 276 -10.93 7.96 -15.03
N VAL A 277 -10.38 8.40 -16.17
CA VAL A 277 -11.08 9.24 -17.16
C VAL A 277 -12.40 8.63 -17.67
N PRO A 278 -12.49 7.33 -18.03
CA PRO A 278 -13.74 6.75 -18.54
C PRO A 278 -14.90 6.93 -17.56
N ALA A 279 -16.10 7.28 -18.05
CA ALA A 279 -17.28 7.45 -17.20
C ALA A 279 -17.66 6.15 -16.46
N GLN A 280 -18.24 6.26 -15.26
CA GLN A 280 -18.57 5.10 -14.40
C GLN A 280 -19.67 4.22 -15.02
N ASP A 281 -20.59 4.84 -15.73
CA ASP A 281 -21.73 4.25 -16.44
C ASP A 281 -21.36 3.78 -17.87
N SER A 282 -20.09 3.81 -18.24
CA SER A 282 -19.61 3.42 -19.56
C SER A 282 -18.81 2.13 -19.53
N TRP A 283 -19.02 1.25 -20.52
CA TRP A 283 -18.19 0.07 -20.75
C TRP A 283 -16.72 0.41 -21.01
N MET A 284 -16.41 1.64 -21.41
CA MET A 284 -15.03 2.13 -21.53
C MET A 284 -14.25 2.04 -20.21
N MET A 285 -14.95 1.99 -19.06
CA MET A 285 -14.34 1.76 -17.76
C MET A 285 -13.55 0.44 -17.68
N LEU A 286 -13.92 -0.59 -18.45
CA LEU A 286 -13.13 -1.83 -18.52
C LEU A 286 -11.69 -1.58 -18.98
N VAL A 287 -11.48 -0.65 -19.90
CA VAL A 287 -10.14 -0.24 -20.35
C VAL A 287 -9.38 0.44 -19.21
N GLY A 288 -10.05 1.31 -18.45
CA GLY A 288 -9.50 1.94 -17.25
C GLY A 288 -9.07 0.92 -16.20
N ILE A 289 -9.95 -0.04 -15.89
CA ILE A 289 -9.70 -1.15 -14.96
C ILE A 289 -8.51 -2.00 -15.43
N ALA A 290 -8.47 -2.36 -16.71
CA ALA A 290 -7.38 -3.16 -17.27
C ALA A 290 -6.03 -2.42 -17.26
N GLY A 291 -6.02 -1.14 -17.65
CA GLY A 291 -4.82 -0.30 -17.61
C GLY A 291 -4.29 -0.11 -16.19
N HIS A 292 -5.18 0.16 -15.24
CA HIS A 292 -4.84 0.24 -13.82
C HIS A 292 -4.27 -1.07 -13.26
N ALA A 293 -4.92 -2.20 -13.55
CA ALA A 293 -4.48 -3.52 -13.13
C ALA A 293 -3.08 -3.83 -13.68
N PHE A 294 -2.83 -3.56 -14.97
CA PHE A 294 -1.52 -3.75 -15.59
C PHE A 294 -0.44 -2.91 -14.91
N VAL A 295 -0.66 -1.60 -14.79
CA VAL A 295 0.33 -0.67 -14.23
C VAL A 295 0.67 -1.01 -12.78
N THR A 296 -0.34 -1.22 -11.93
CA THR A 296 -0.10 -1.50 -10.51
C THR A 296 0.57 -2.85 -10.29
N THR A 297 0.23 -3.86 -11.10
CA THR A 297 0.91 -5.17 -11.06
C THR A 297 2.36 -5.05 -11.57
N ALA A 298 2.61 -4.30 -12.64
CA ALA A 298 3.96 -4.06 -13.15
C ALA A 298 4.83 -3.33 -12.12
N LEU A 299 4.30 -2.33 -11.42
CA LEU A 299 5.02 -1.62 -10.36
C LEU A 299 5.31 -2.53 -9.15
N LEU A 300 4.37 -3.40 -8.77
CA LEU A 300 4.62 -4.42 -7.74
C LEU A 300 5.67 -5.44 -8.19
N ALA A 301 5.65 -5.87 -9.44
CA ALA A 301 6.69 -6.74 -9.99
C ALA A 301 8.07 -6.05 -9.98
N SER A 302 8.09 -4.76 -10.32
CA SER A 302 9.29 -3.92 -10.30
C SER A 302 9.89 -3.82 -8.90
N SER A 303 9.05 -3.73 -7.85
CA SER A 303 9.54 -3.65 -6.47
C SER A 303 10.15 -4.97 -5.98
N PHE A 304 9.64 -6.12 -6.43
CA PHE A 304 10.29 -7.42 -6.22
C PHE A 304 11.66 -7.51 -6.88
N ILE A 305 11.77 -7.08 -8.14
CA ILE A 305 13.03 -7.09 -8.88
C ILE A 305 14.04 -6.15 -8.22
N TYR A 306 13.62 -4.91 -7.91
CA TYR A 306 14.46 -3.93 -7.23
C TYR A 306 14.95 -4.43 -5.87
N TYR A 307 14.05 -5.02 -5.06
CA TYR A 307 14.42 -5.56 -3.75
C TYR A 307 15.47 -6.67 -3.86
N ARG A 308 15.30 -7.61 -4.79
CA ARG A 308 16.27 -8.69 -5.05
C ARG A 308 17.63 -8.11 -5.43
N ASP A 309 17.65 -7.27 -6.44
CA ASP A 309 18.90 -6.76 -7.02
C ASP A 309 19.64 -5.86 -6.02
N MET A 310 18.91 -5.09 -5.20
CA MET A 310 19.52 -4.23 -4.20
C MET A 310 20.13 -5.01 -3.04
N ASN A 311 19.49 -6.10 -2.61
CA ASN A 311 20.07 -6.97 -1.58
C ASN A 311 21.31 -7.71 -2.10
N ALA A 312 21.29 -8.19 -3.35
CA ALA A 312 22.48 -8.81 -3.98
C ALA A 312 23.64 -7.81 -4.11
N TRP A 313 23.33 -6.55 -4.46
CA TRP A 313 24.31 -5.47 -4.49
C TRP A 313 24.90 -5.19 -3.09
N LEU A 314 24.05 -5.09 -2.06
CA LEU A 314 24.50 -4.90 -0.68
C LEU A 314 25.39 -6.04 -0.18
N GLU A 315 25.05 -7.28 -0.50
CA GLU A 315 25.87 -8.46 -0.17
C GLU A 315 27.27 -8.33 -0.80
N THR A 316 27.34 -7.99 -2.09
CA THR A 316 28.62 -7.76 -2.81
C THR A 316 29.43 -6.63 -2.17
N VAL A 317 28.79 -5.52 -1.79
CA VAL A 317 29.45 -4.38 -1.13
C VAL A 317 30.03 -4.79 0.23
N PHE A 318 29.27 -5.51 1.06
CA PHE A 318 29.73 -5.93 2.37
C PHE A 318 30.85 -6.97 2.31
N GLU A 319 30.80 -7.91 1.37
CA GLU A 319 31.88 -8.87 1.16
C GLU A 319 33.20 -8.16 0.83
N ARG A 320 33.16 -7.18 -0.09
CA ARG A 320 34.35 -6.42 -0.49
C ARG A 320 34.91 -5.53 0.62
N LEU A 321 34.06 -4.92 1.44
CA LEU A 321 34.50 -4.13 2.59
C LEU A 321 35.22 -5.02 3.63
N LYS A 322 34.74 -6.25 3.84
CA LYS A 322 35.39 -7.24 4.70
C LYS A 322 36.75 -7.67 4.14
N THR A 323 36.84 -7.98 2.84
CA THR A 323 38.13 -8.39 2.22
C THR A 323 39.17 -7.27 2.23
N ASN A 324 38.76 -6.01 2.01
CA ASN A 324 39.68 -4.87 2.06
C ASN A 324 40.21 -4.58 3.48
N THR A 325 39.45 -4.92 4.51
CA THR A 325 39.88 -4.78 5.91
C THR A 325 40.82 -5.92 6.33
N ALA A 326 40.73 -7.08 5.67
CA ALA A 326 41.55 -8.26 5.95
C ALA A 326 42.88 -8.31 5.16
N ALA A 327 43.07 -7.47 4.13
CA ALA A 327 44.32 -7.37 3.39
C ALA A 327 45.38 -6.60 4.21
N PRO A 328 46.60 -7.15 4.42
CA PRO A 328 47.68 -6.41 5.08
C PRO A 328 48.01 -5.15 4.28
N GLN A 329 48.06 -4.00 4.96
CA GLN A 329 48.62 -2.78 4.39
C GLN A 329 50.14 -2.95 4.32
N THR A 330 50.65 -3.43 3.19
CA THR A 330 52.09 -3.45 2.87
C THR A 330 52.49 -2.24 2.06
#